data_AF-A0A2E0ZET3-F1
#
_entry.id   AF-A0A2E0ZET3-F1
#
_cell.length_a   1.000
_cell.length_b   1.000
_cell.length_c   1.000
_cell.angle_alpha   90.00
_cell.angle_beta   90.00
_cell.angle_gamma   90.00
#
_symmetry.space_group_name_H-M   'P 1'
#
loop_
_entity.id
_entity.type
_entity.pdbx_description
1 polymer ?
#
loop_
_entity_poly.entity_id
_entity_poly.type
_entity_poly.pdbx_seq_one_letter_code
_entity_poly.pdbx_strand_id
1 'polypeptide(L)'
;MKNGNAFRTFVDETIQYLSGLKVVVYYAEPIPSATDEKMRLIVERFMRGTAVDREQFQQTLTQEHRSHFGIYGHRAATLAVRQDSRDWLLSGLVGAVISNYIIPPKRNVDVSLAVYHHCAHKINASPDELFSESARYAQPELAGKLTSFGRRADINLKQFGWQEQKTPEGVRYKFSW
;
A
#
# COMPACT_ATOMS: atom_id res chain seq x y z
N MET A 1 -21.76 7.98 -20.67
CA MET A 1 -21.05 9.21 -20.21
C MET A 1 -21.20 9.54 -18.72
N LYS A 2 -21.94 8.79 -17.90
CA LYS A 2 -22.12 9.12 -16.45
C LYS A 2 -20.92 8.77 -15.54
N ASN A 3 -20.05 7.83 -15.92
CA ASN A 3 -18.97 7.34 -15.06
C ASN A 3 -17.76 8.29 -14.96
N GLY A 4 -17.43 9.03 -16.03
CA GLY A 4 -16.27 9.92 -16.04
C GLY A 4 -16.39 11.09 -15.06
N ASN A 5 -17.60 11.62 -14.87
CA ASN A 5 -17.83 12.70 -13.91
C ASN A 5 -17.64 12.23 -12.46
N ALA A 6 -18.19 11.05 -12.13
CA ALA A 6 -18.05 10.49 -10.78
C ALA A 6 -16.61 10.12 -10.41
N PHE A 7 -15.81 9.65 -11.37
CA PHE A 7 -14.40 9.35 -11.10
C PHE A 7 -13.58 10.63 -10.93
N ARG A 8 -13.85 11.67 -11.73
CA ARG A 8 -13.21 12.98 -11.56
C ARG A 8 -13.49 13.58 -10.18
N THR A 9 -14.75 13.58 -9.73
CA THR A 9 -15.12 14.04 -8.38
C THR A 9 -14.35 13.26 -7.31
N PHE A 10 -14.23 11.93 -7.45
CA PHE A 10 -13.42 11.11 -6.55
C PHE A 10 -11.94 11.53 -6.52
N VAL A 11 -11.34 11.82 -7.68
CA VAL A 11 -9.95 12.30 -7.77
C VAL A 11 -9.80 13.63 -7.03
N ASP A 12 -10.70 14.59 -7.29
CA ASP A 12 -10.67 15.92 -6.68
C ASP A 12 -10.82 15.86 -5.15
N GLU A 13 -11.78 15.07 -4.65
CA GLU A 13 -11.97 14.84 -3.21
C GLU A 13 -10.77 14.15 -2.56
N THR A 14 -10.15 13.20 -3.27
CA THR A 14 -8.96 12.51 -2.78
C THR A 14 -7.79 13.49 -2.66
N ILE A 15 -7.57 14.34 -3.65
CA ILE A 15 -6.52 15.36 -3.62
C ILE A 15 -6.75 16.33 -2.48
N GLN A 16 -7.96 16.84 -2.33
CA GLN A 16 -8.32 17.75 -1.25
C GLN A 16 -8.04 17.12 0.12
N TYR A 17 -8.44 15.85 0.31
CA TYR A 17 -8.18 15.12 1.54
C TYR A 17 -6.69 14.94 1.81
N LEU A 18 -5.92 14.48 0.82
CA LEU A 18 -4.48 14.23 0.97
C LEU A 18 -3.69 15.53 1.17
N SER A 19 -4.09 16.64 0.54
CA SER A 19 -3.47 17.95 0.72
C SER A 19 -3.69 18.52 2.13
N GLY A 20 -4.77 18.12 2.81
CA GLY A 20 -5.03 18.48 4.22
C GLY A 20 -4.35 17.57 5.23
N LEU A 21 -3.81 16.43 4.80
CA LEU A 21 -3.21 15.42 5.66
C LEU A 21 -1.69 15.63 5.76
N LYS A 22 -1.15 15.66 6.98
CA LYS A 22 0.30 15.69 7.19
C LYS A 22 0.81 14.28 7.43
N VAL A 23 1.79 13.84 6.63
CA VAL A 23 2.42 12.51 6.73
C VAL A 23 2.85 12.17 8.16
N VAL A 24 3.51 13.11 8.85
CA VAL A 24 4.00 12.91 10.23
C VAL A 24 2.87 12.73 11.24
N VAL A 25 1.74 13.41 11.03
CA VAL A 25 0.56 13.30 11.90
C VAL A 25 -0.09 11.95 11.68
N TYR A 26 -0.36 11.59 10.41
CA TYR A 26 -0.96 10.30 10.08
C TYR A 26 -0.10 9.12 10.56
N TYR A 27 1.21 9.18 10.36
CA TYR A 27 2.11 8.12 10.81
C TYR A 27 2.06 7.90 12.34
N ALA A 28 1.84 8.96 13.11
CA ALA A 28 1.79 8.93 14.57
C ALA A 28 0.43 8.50 15.14
N GLU A 29 -0.63 8.45 14.34
CA GLU A 29 -1.96 8.03 14.80
C GLU A 29 -1.96 6.59 15.36
N PRO A 30 -2.87 6.27 16.30
CA PRO A 30 -3.07 4.89 16.75
C PRO A 30 -3.48 3.98 15.58
N ILE A 31 -3.22 2.67 15.69
CA ILE A 31 -3.60 1.69 14.67
C ILE A 31 -4.65 0.75 15.28
N PRO A 32 -5.88 0.68 14.76
CA PRO A 32 -6.42 1.42 13.61
C PRO A 32 -6.73 2.90 13.92
N SER A 33 -6.83 3.72 12.87
CA SER A 33 -7.42 5.06 12.90
C SER A 33 -8.50 5.26 11.83
N ALA A 34 -9.28 6.34 11.95
CA ALA A 34 -10.23 6.74 10.91
C ALA A 34 -9.53 7.07 9.57
N THR A 35 -8.27 7.55 9.63
CA THR A 35 -7.45 7.81 8.45
C THR A 35 -7.08 6.51 7.73
N ASP A 36 -6.77 5.42 8.44
CA ASP A 36 -6.52 4.10 7.82
C ASP A 36 -7.72 3.65 6.99
N GLU A 37 -8.92 3.80 7.55
CA GLU A 37 -10.17 3.41 6.90
C GLU A 37 -10.47 4.29 5.68
N LYS A 38 -10.29 5.62 5.80
CA LYS A 38 -10.45 6.53 4.66
C LYS A 38 -9.47 6.21 3.53
N MET A 39 -8.21 5.91 3.87
CA MET A 39 -7.19 5.50 2.90
C MET A 39 -7.54 4.17 2.24
N ARG A 40 -8.07 3.19 2.99
CA ARG A 40 -8.57 1.92 2.42
C ARG A 40 -9.66 2.17 1.39
N LEU A 41 -10.66 2.99 1.71
CA LEU A 41 -11.76 3.30 0.79
C LEU A 41 -11.26 3.99 -0.49
N ILE A 42 -10.24 4.86 -0.40
CA ILE A 42 -9.61 5.49 -1.57
C ILE A 42 -8.93 4.42 -2.44
N VAL A 43 -8.15 3.52 -1.84
CA VAL A 43 -7.46 2.45 -2.57
C VAL A 43 -8.46 1.49 -3.23
N GLU A 44 -9.52 1.09 -2.53
CA GLU A 44 -10.57 0.23 -3.10
C GLU A 44 -11.28 0.91 -4.27
N ARG A 45 -11.56 2.21 -4.16
CA ARG A 45 -12.16 2.97 -5.26
C ARG A 45 -11.23 3.04 -6.46
N PHE A 46 -9.93 3.22 -6.24
CA PHE A 46 -8.90 3.12 -7.29
C PHE A 46 -8.88 1.73 -7.93
N MET A 47 -8.91 0.65 -7.15
CA MET A 47 -8.92 -0.73 -7.65
C MET A 47 -10.13 -1.05 -8.54
N ARG A 48 -11.28 -0.44 -8.26
CA ARG A 48 -12.51 -0.58 -9.06
C ARG A 48 -12.55 0.30 -10.31
N GLY A 49 -11.64 1.26 -10.45
CA GLY A 49 -11.54 2.11 -11.65
C GLY A 49 -11.11 1.32 -12.88
N THR A 50 -11.32 1.87 -14.08
CA THR A 50 -10.75 1.32 -15.32
C THR A 50 -9.24 1.58 -15.40
N ALA A 51 -8.55 1.01 -16.40
CA ALA A 51 -7.12 1.32 -16.61
C ALA A 51 -6.88 2.82 -16.85
N VAL A 52 -7.75 3.47 -17.62
CA VAL A 52 -7.70 4.92 -17.89
C VAL A 52 -7.92 5.72 -16.61
N ASP A 53 -8.93 5.35 -15.81
CA ASP A 53 -9.21 6.00 -14.52
C ASP A 53 -7.99 5.89 -13.57
N ARG A 54 -7.41 4.70 -13.47
CA ARG A 54 -6.23 4.46 -12.62
C ARG A 54 -5.02 5.26 -13.11
N GLU A 55 -4.80 5.35 -14.41
CA GLU A 55 -3.72 6.16 -14.97
C GLU A 55 -3.94 7.65 -14.68
N GLN A 56 -5.14 8.17 -14.91
CA GLN A 56 -5.48 9.57 -14.61
C GLN A 56 -5.28 9.89 -13.11
N PHE A 57 -5.76 9.01 -12.22
CA PHE A 57 -5.56 9.16 -10.79
C PHE A 57 -4.07 9.23 -10.46
N GLN A 58 -3.28 8.31 -11.00
CA GLN A 58 -1.84 8.28 -10.78
C GLN A 58 -1.16 9.54 -11.31
N GLN A 59 -1.48 10.01 -12.51
CA GLN A 59 -0.87 11.22 -13.08
C GLN A 59 -1.18 12.49 -12.28
N THR A 60 -2.27 12.50 -11.51
CA THR A 60 -2.66 13.68 -10.71
C THR A 60 -1.95 13.74 -9.34
N LEU A 61 -1.42 12.62 -8.84
CA LEU A 61 -0.78 12.59 -7.53
C LEU A 61 0.64 13.19 -7.55
N THR A 62 0.88 14.12 -6.63
CA THR A 62 2.22 14.62 -6.30
C THR A 62 3.01 13.58 -5.47
N GLN A 63 4.31 13.79 -5.32
CA GLN A 63 5.14 12.92 -4.47
C GLN A 63 4.70 12.95 -2.99
N GLU A 64 4.20 14.09 -2.51
CA GLU A 64 3.67 14.23 -1.16
C GLU A 64 2.39 13.39 -0.99
N HIS A 65 1.46 13.45 -1.94
CA HIS A 65 0.28 12.58 -1.93
C HIS A 65 0.65 11.10 -1.92
N ARG A 66 1.61 10.69 -2.76
CA ARG A 66 2.13 9.30 -2.82
C ARG A 66 2.74 8.82 -1.50
N SER A 67 3.31 9.71 -0.72
CA SER A 67 3.93 9.36 0.56
C SER A 67 2.89 8.87 1.57
N HIS A 68 1.68 9.41 1.54
CA HIS A 68 0.55 8.94 2.36
C HIS A 68 0.17 7.49 2.06
N PHE A 69 0.18 7.08 0.79
CA PHE A 69 -0.09 5.69 0.41
C PHE A 69 1.01 4.73 0.87
N GLY A 70 2.26 5.19 0.94
CA GLY A 70 3.36 4.41 1.51
C GLY A 70 3.19 4.19 3.01
N ILE A 71 2.78 5.22 3.75
CA ILE A 71 2.44 5.09 5.18
C ILE A 71 1.24 4.17 5.38
N TYR A 72 0.17 4.40 4.61
CA TYR A 72 -1.02 3.56 4.64
C TYR A 72 -0.68 2.09 4.41
N GLY A 73 0.13 1.78 3.40
CA GLY A 73 0.47 0.39 3.08
C GLY A 73 1.07 -0.37 4.26
N HIS A 74 2.02 0.25 4.98
CA HIS A 74 2.63 -0.37 6.17
C HIS A 74 1.65 -0.50 7.35
N ARG A 75 0.79 0.49 7.54
CA ARG A 75 -0.26 0.46 8.58
C ARG A 75 -1.30 -0.61 8.26
N ALA A 76 -1.71 -0.74 7.01
CA ALA A 76 -2.61 -1.78 6.51
C ALA A 76 -2.01 -3.18 6.63
N ALA A 77 -0.70 -3.36 6.37
CA ALA A 77 -0.02 -4.63 6.62
C ALA A 77 0.01 -5.01 8.12
N THR A 78 0.09 -4.02 9.01
CA THR A 78 -0.06 -4.23 10.45
C THR A 78 -1.49 -4.66 10.79
N LEU A 79 -2.50 -3.97 10.25
CA LEU A 79 -3.91 -4.30 10.47
C LEU A 79 -4.28 -5.68 9.92
N ALA A 80 -3.72 -6.07 8.77
CA ALA A 80 -3.91 -7.39 8.20
C ALA A 80 -3.56 -8.51 9.18
N VAL A 81 -2.41 -8.41 9.86
CA VAL A 81 -2.00 -9.42 10.85
C VAL A 81 -2.82 -9.32 12.13
N ARG A 82 -3.17 -8.12 12.58
CA ARG A 82 -4.02 -7.93 13.78
C ARG A 82 -5.44 -8.46 13.60
N GLN A 83 -5.95 -8.47 12.37
CA GLN A 83 -7.34 -8.81 12.06
C GLN A 83 -7.48 -10.09 11.21
N ASP A 84 -6.37 -10.80 10.96
CA ASP A 84 -6.33 -11.96 10.06
C ASP A 84 -7.00 -11.71 8.70
N SER A 85 -6.64 -10.58 8.06
CA SER A 85 -7.36 -10.04 6.90
C SER A 85 -6.47 -9.87 5.67
N ARG A 86 -6.76 -10.70 4.66
CA ARG A 86 -6.16 -10.60 3.33
C ARG A 86 -6.54 -9.29 2.63
N ASP A 87 -7.74 -8.77 2.84
CA ASP A 87 -8.22 -7.56 2.18
C ASP A 87 -7.45 -6.32 2.63
N TRP A 88 -7.18 -6.21 3.94
CA TRP A 88 -6.27 -5.17 4.46
C TRP A 88 -4.87 -5.31 3.85
N LEU A 89 -4.38 -6.54 3.70
CA LEU A 89 -3.05 -6.77 3.15
C LEU A 89 -2.96 -6.39 1.66
N LEU A 90 -3.94 -6.81 0.87
CA LEU A 90 -4.04 -6.49 -0.55
C LEU A 90 -4.18 -4.98 -0.76
N SER A 91 -5.09 -4.34 -0.05
CA SER A 91 -5.26 -2.89 -0.13
C SER A 91 -3.98 -2.16 0.28
N GLY A 92 -3.29 -2.64 1.33
CA GLY A 92 -1.99 -2.10 1.72
C GLY A 92 -0.93 -2.22 0.62
N LEU A 93 -0.83 -3.38 -0.04
CA LEU A 93 0.12 -3.62 -1.11
C LEU A 93 -0.20 -2.78 -2.36
N VAL A 94 -1.49 -2.60 -2.69
CA VAL A 94 -1.91 -1.64 -3.73
C VAL A 94 -1.60 -0.20 -3.34
N GLY A 95 -1.69 0.16 -2.05
CA GLY A 95 -1.17 1.43 -1.53
C GLY A 95 0.33 1.60 -1.83
N ALA A 96 1.14 0.55 -1.65
CA ALA A 96 2.55 0.58 -2.03
C ALA A 96 2.75 0.74 -3.55
N VAL A 97 1.88 0.16 -4.38
CA VAL A 97 1.87 0.38 -5.84
C VAL A 97 1.63 1.84 -6.18
N ILE A 98 0.64 2.47 -5.55
CA ILE A 98 0.34 3.91 -5.75
C ILE A 98 1.53 4.78 -5.32
N SER A 99 2.14 4.44 -4.18
CA SER A 99 3.29 5.17 -3.63
C SER A 99 4.53 5.10 -4.53
N ASN A 100 4.73 3.95 -5.20
CA ASN A 100 5.91 3.67 -6.02
C ASN A 100 5.63 3.75 -7.53
N TYR A 101 4.58 4.47 -7.95
CA TYR A 101 4.23 4.64 -9.37
C TYR A 101 5.41 5.14 -10.22
N ILE A 102 6.17 6.09 -9.67
CA ILE A 102 7.48 6.49 -10.17
C ILE A 102 8.48 6.06 -9.11
N ILE A 103 9.30 5.07 -9.42
CA ILE A 103 10.33 4.58 -8.49
C ILE A 103 11.53 5.53 -8.58
N PRO A 104 11.91 6.23 -7.49
CA PRO A 104 13.12 7.04 -7.51
C PRO A 104 14.36 6.16 -7.78
N PRO A 105 15.37 6.61 -8.54
CA PRO A 105 16.51 5.77 -8.93
C PRO A 105 17.28 5.11 -7.78
N LYS A 106 17.25 5.72 -6.58
CA LYS A 106 17.95 5.22 -5.38
C LYS A 106 17.04 4.42 -4.44
N ARG A 107 15.75 4.26 -4.75
CA ARG A 107 14.80 3.58 -3.87
C ARG A 107 14.84 2.08 -4.13
N ASN A 108 15.22 1.32 -3.11
CA ASN A 108 15.08 -0.12 -3.13
C ASN A 108 13.63 -0.50 -2.78
N VAL A 109 12.83 -0.84 -3.79
CA VAL A 109 11.41 -1.21 -3.62
C VAL A 109 11.26 -2.51 -2.84
N ASP A 110 12.17 -3.46 -3.01
CA ASP A 110 12.17 -4.77 -2.33
C ASP A 110 12.12 -4.62 -0.81
N VAL A 111 12.79 -3.60 -0.28
CA VAL A 111 12.74 -3.24 1.14
C VAL A 111 11.30 -2.99 1.57
N SER A 112 10.53 -2.18 0.83
CA SER A 112 9.13 -1.95 1.17
C SER A 112 8.23 -3.16 0.93
N LEU A 113 8.59 -4.07 0.02
CA LEU A 113 7.78 -5.26 -0.29
C LEU A 113 7.90 -6.36 0.77
N ALA A 114 9.05 -6.46 1.45
CA ALA A 114 9.33 -7.52 2.42
C ALA A 114 8.29 -7.64 3.54
N VAL A 115 7.74 -6.51 4.01
CA VAL A 115 6.73 -6.52 5.09
C VAL A 115 5.42 -7.19 4.64
N TYR A 116 4.97 -6.98 3.39
CA TYR A 116 3.74 -7.59 2.89
C TYR A 116 3.90 -9.09 2.69
N HIS A 117 5.07 -9.53 2.21
CA HIS A 117 5.40 -10.94 2.06
C HIS A 117 5.38 -11.67 3.41
N HIS A 118 6.01 -11.08 4.43
CA HIS A 118 5.97 -11.61 5.79
C HIS A 118 4.56 -11.65 6.37
N CYS A 119 3.79 -10.57 6.22
CA CYS A 119 2.41 -10.52 6.70
C CYS A 119 1.53 -11.57 6.02
N ALA A 120 1.71 -11.81 4.72
CA ALA A 120 0.96 -12.84 3.98
C ALA A 120 1.14 -14.22 4.62
N HIS A 121 2.37 -14.62 4.93
CA HIS A 121 2.62 -15.87 5.64
C HIS A 121 1.97 -15.90 7.02
N LYS A 122 2.00 -14.80 7.78
CA LYS A 122 1.41 -14.76 9.12
C LYS A 122 -0.11 -14.95 9.13
N ILE A 123 -0.79 -14.54 8.07
CA ILE A 123 -2.24 -14.72 7.90
C ILE A 123 -2.58 -15.92 7.01
N ASN A 124 -1.62 -16.82 6.77
CA ASN A 124 -1.77 -18.00 5.90
C ASN A 124 -2.25 -17.68 4.47
N ALA A 125 -1.97 -16.49 3.95
CA ALA A 125 -2.20 -16.11 2.57
C ALA A 125 -0.98 -16.45 1.69
N SER A 126 -1.22 -16.80 0.43
CA SER A 126 -0.16 -17.02 -0.56
C SER A 126 0.48 -15.69 -0.97
N PRO A 127 1.80 -15.47 -0.73
CA PRO A 127 2.47 -14.27 -1.20
C PRO A 127 2.48 -14.18 -2.73
N ASP A 128 2.68 -15.29 -3.45
CA ASP A 128 2.69 -15.29 -4.92
C ASP A 128 1.36 -14.79 -5.49
N GLU A 129 0.24 -15.31 -4.99
CA GLU A 129 -1.10 -14.90 -5.44
C GLU A 129 -1.40 -13.44 -5.08
N LEU A 130 -1.08 -13.03 -3.86
CA LEU A 130 -1.30 -11.67 -3.38
C LEU A 130 -0.51 -10.65 -4.20
N PHE A 131 0.77 -10.92 -4.44
CA PHE A 131 1.63 -10.04 -5.20
C PHE A 131 1.25 -10.02 -6.69
N SER A 132 0.93 -11.18 -7.26
CA SER A 132 0.41 -11.28 -8.64
C SER A 132 -0.90 -10.50 -8.81
N GLU A 133 -1.79 -10.53 -7.81
CA GLU A 133 -3.01 -9.74 -7.83
C GLU A 133 -2.73 -8.24 -7.79
N SER A 134 -1.86 -7.79 -6.87
CA SER A 134 -1.48 -6.37 -6.78
C SER A 134 -0.75 -5.85 -8.01
N ALA A 135 0.02 -6.70 -8.71
CA ALA A 135 0.75 -6.36 -9.93
C ALA A 135 -0.17 -5.89 -11.06
N ARG A 136 -1.46 -6.29 -11.05
CA ARG A 136 -2.48 -5.84 -12.03
C ARG A 136 -2.76 -4.34 -11.97
N TYR A 137 -2.37 -3.67 -10.88
CA TYR A 137 -2.56 -2.24 -10.66
C TYR A 137 -1.28 -1.42 -10.88
N ALA A 138 -0.16 -2.08 -11.16
CA ALA A 138 1.15 -1.46 -11.30
C ALA A 138 1.52 -1.19 -12.77
N GLN A 139 2.48 -0.27 -12.96
CA GLN A 139 3.14 -0.10 -14.25
C GLN A 139 4.02 -1.33 -14.56
N PRO A 140 4.32 -1.63 -15.85
CA PRO A 140 4.96 -2.89 -16.26
C PRO A 140 6.24 -3.25 -15.48
N GLU A 141 7.12 -2.28 -15.23
CA GLU A 141 8.37 -2.53 -14.49
C GLU A 141 8.09 -2.99 -13.05
N LEU A 142 7.22 -2.26 -12.33
CA LEU A 142 6.85 -2.60 -10.95
C LEU A 142 6.02 -3.88 -10.90
N ALA A 143 5.16 -4.14 -11.88
CA ALA A 143 4.38 -5.37 -11.99
C ALA A 143 5.30 -6.61 -12.09
N GLY A 144 6.36 -6.52 -12.91
CA GLY A 144 7.39 -7.56 -13.00
C GLY A 144 8.14 -7.77 -11.68
N LYS A 145 8.50 -6.69 -10.99
CA LYS A 145 9.13 -6.76 -9.65
C LYS A 145 8.21 -7.40 -8.61
N LEU A 146 6.94 -7.01 -8.53
CA LEU A 146 5.96 -7.58 -7.60
C LEU A 146 5.81 -9.09 -7.81
N THR A 147 5.57 -9.49 -9.06
CA THR A 147 5.39 -10.91 -9.43
C THR A 147 6.64 -11.73 -9.07
N SER A 148 7.83 -11.19 -9.36
CA SER A 148 9.09 -11.86 -9.04
C SER A 148 9.33 -11.95 -7.53
N PHE A 149 9.04 -10.87 -6.79
CA PHE A 149 9.24 -10.81 -5.36
C PHE A 149 8.27 -11.72 -4.58
N GLY A 150 7.01 -11.80 -5.01
CA GLY A 150 6.00 -12.66 -4.39
C GLY A 150 6.33 -14.16 -4.41
N ARG A 151 7.20 -14.60 -5.32
CA ARG A 151 7.64 -16.00 -5.46
C ARG A 151 8.87 -16.35 -4.64
N ARG A 152 9.47 -15.36 -3.98
CA ARG A 152 10.70 -15.55 -3.21
C ARG A 152 10.41 -16.33 -1.92
N ALA A 153 11.20 -17.35 -1.65
CA ALA A 153 11.14 -18.08 -0.38
C ALA A 153 12.18 -17.59 0.65
N ASP A 154 13.12 -16.75 0.22
CA ASP A 154 14.28 -16.31 0.99
C ASP A 154 14.06 -14.97 1.72
N ILE A 155 12.81 -14.56 1.90
CA ILE A 155 12.49 -13.25 2.50
C ILE A 155 12.61 -13.31 4.03
N ASN A 156 13.62 -12.59 4.56
CA ASN A 156 13.76 -12.36 5.99
C ASN A 156 13.56 -10.87 6.31
N LEU A 157 12.54 -10.58 7.12
CA LEU A 157 12.13 -9.23 7.49
C LEU A 157 13.29 -8.37 8.05
N LYS A 158 14.19 -8.95 8.86
CA LYS A 158 15.36 -8.23 9.43
C LYS A 158 16.41 -7.88 8.38
N GLN A 159 16.64 -8.74 7.39
CA GLN A 159 17.60 -8.46 6.31
C GLN A 159 17.16 -7.28 5.45
N PHE A 160 15.84 -7.02 5.39
CA PHE A 160 15.26 -5.86 4.74
C PHE A 160 15.08 -4.66 5.69
N GLY A 161 15.71 -4.63 6.87
CA GLY A 161 15.68 -3.49 7.79
C GLY A 161 14.35 -3.29 8.52
N TRP A 162 13.46 -4.29 8.49
CA TRP A 162 12.22 -4.23 9.24
C TRP A 162 12.33 -4.93 10.59
N GLN A 163 11.50 -4.50 11.52
CA GLN A 163 11.33 -5.12 12.83
C GLN A 163 9.85 -5.32 13.12
N GLU A 164 9.49 -6.53 13.53
CA GLU A 164 8.20 -6.82 14.15
C GLU A 164 8.31 -6.55 15.65
N GLN A 165 7.48 -5.63 16.16
CA GLN A 165 7.37 -5.30 17.57
C GLN A 165 6.06 -5.87 18.11
N LYS A 166 6.11 -6.53 19.27
CA LYS A 166 4.90 -6.93 19.99
C LYS A 166 4.44 -5.77 20.87
N THR A 167 3.20 -5.33 20.71
CA THR A 167 2.55 -4.32 21.55
C THR A 167 1.30 -4.92 22.20
N PRO A 168 0.72 -4.29 23.24
CA PRO A 168 -0.53 -4.76 23.84
C PRO A 168 -1.68 -4.89 22.82
N GLU A 169 -1.66 -4.06 21.77
CA GLU A 169 -2.66 -4.03 20.69
C GLU A 169 -2.33 -5.00 19.54
N GLY A 170 -1.30 -5.85 19.69
CA GLY A 170 -0.84 -6.79 18.69
C GLY A 170 0.50 -6.40 18.06
N VAL A 171 0.80 -6.92 16.87
CA VAL A 171 2.08 -6.61 16.21
C VAL A 171 2.12 -5.17 15.70
N ARG A 172 3.31 -4.61 15.54
CA ARG A 172 3.58 -3.39 14.79
C ARG A 172 4.86 -3.58 13.99
N TYR A 173 4.83 -3.21 12.71
CA TYR A 173 6.02 -3.25 11.86
C TYR A 173 6.67 -1.87 11.80
N LYS A 174 7.97 -1.82 12.11
CA LYS A 174 8.77 -0.60 12.06
C LYS A 174 9.97 -0.81 11.16
N PHE A 175 10.22 0.13 10.27
CA PHE A 175 11.46 0.18 9.50
C PHE A 175 12.55 0.85 10.35
N SER A 176 13.70 0.21 10.46
CA SER A 176 14.89 0.69 11.16
C SER A 176 16.11 0.41 10.28
N TRP A 177 16.78 1.47 9.87
CA TRP A 177 18.10 1.36 9.25
C TRP A 177 19.18 1.46 10.33
#